data_AF-A0A1F9PCE6-F1
#
_entry.id   AF-A0A1F9PCE6-F1
#
_cell.length_a   1.000
_cell.length_b   1.000
_cell.length_c   1.000
_cell.angle_alpha   90.00
_cell.angle_beta   90.00
_cell.angle_gamma   90.00
#
_symmetry.space_group_name_H-M   'P 1'
#
loop_
_entity.id
_entity.type
_entity.pdbx_description
1 polymer ?
#
loop_
_entity_poly.entity_id
_entity_poly.type
_entity_poly.pdbx_seq_one_letter_code
_entity_poly.pdbx_strand_id
1 'polypeptide(L)'
;MIRIFSVEFWMMVLFFINFFLVLFVFAIIRKMNQLRIRPVPQSVDSEGEKENDPVRDTASDIIDMLEPLVRDSRDAAIQFEEQIKDKKRLLKGLNDALDSRIININLLLSRADAMQKKIEERQAESGRIFAALPREEALDIPTGNAANHQDQILNMYNRKYDIDTIAQRLSIPKGEVQLVVDLKKKFLEMEKNSR
;
A
#
# COMPACT_ATOMS: atom_id res chain seq x y z
N MET A 1 -2.12 -4.69 37.85
CA MET A 1 -2.04 -3.62 38.86
C MET A 1 -0.72 -2.92 38.70
N ILE A 2 -0.72 -1.71 38.13
CA ILE A 2 0.51 -0.92 38.03
C ILE A 2 0.28 0.28 38.93
N ARG A 3 0.85 0.24 40.14
CA ARG A 3 0.94 1.38 41.05
C ARG A 3 2.03 2.32 40.50
N ILE A 4 1.76 2.92 39.35
CA ILE A 4 2.67 3.86 38.71
C ILE A 4 2.43 5.21 39.40
N PHE A 5 3.30 5.49 40.37
CA PHE A 5 3.52 6.76 41.05
C PHE A 5 2.60 7.07 42.25
N SER A 6 3.24 7.36 43.41
CA SER A 6 2.58 7.81 44.63
C SER A 6 1.82 9.12 44.41
N VAL A 7 0.73 9.33 45.14
CA VAL A 7 -0.08 10.57 45.07
C VAL A 7 0.78 11.82 45.35
N GLU A 8 1.78 11.70 46.23
CA GLU A 8 2.76 12.75 46.50
C GLU A 8 3.56 13.18 45.27
N PHE A 9 3.93 12.24 44.39
CA PHE A 9 4.61 12.54 43.13
C PHE A 9 3.70 13.32 42.18
N TRP A 10 2.43 12.91 42.06
CA TRP A 10 1.43 13.64 41.27
C TRP A 10 1.19 15.05 41.82
N MET A 11 1.17 15.23 43.15
CA MET A 11 1.08 16.55 43.77
C MET A 11 2.30 17.42 43.45
N MET A 12 3.52 16.87 43.51
CA MET A 12 4.75 17.58 43.12
C MET A 12 4.72 18.00 41.64
N VAL A 13 4.36 17.09 40.74
CA VAL A 13 4.29 17.38 39.30
C VAL A 13 3.26 18.47 39.00
N LEU A 14 2.06 18.38 39.59
CA LEU A 14 1.03 19.41 39.44
C LEU A 14 1.46 20.76 40.02
N PHE A 15 2.20 20.77 41.13
CA PHE A 15 2.75 21.98 41.72
C PHE A 15 3.77 22.65 40.78
N PHE A 16 4.70 21.87 40.21
CA PHE A 16 5.67 22.39 39.25
C PHE A 16 5.00 22.95 37.99
N ILE A 17 4.05 22.23 37.40
CA ILE A 17 3.32 22.69 36.21
C ILE A 17 2.60 24.02 36.50
N ASN A 18 1.89 24.12 37.63
CA ASN A 18 1.22 25.36 38.01
C ASN A 18 2.20 26.50 38.30
N PHE A 19 3.32 26.21 38.96
CA PHE A 19 4.37 27.20 39.23
C PHE A 19 4.95 27.78 37.93
N PHE A 20 5.28 26.93 36.96
CA PHE A 20 5.75 27.37 35.65
C PHE A 20 4.68 28.17 34.89
N LEU A 21 3.41 27.77 34.98
CA LEU A 21 2.30 28.48 34.34
C LEU A 21 2.13 29.90 34.92
N VAL A 22 2.21 30.05 36.24
CA VAL A 22 2.17 31.36 36.90
C VAL A 22 3.37 32.23 36.49
N LEU A 23 4.57 31.65 36.45
CA LEU A 23 5.80 32.36 36.05
C LEU A 23 5.72 32.80 34.58
N PHE A 24 5.19 31.96 33.71
CA PHE A 24 4.98 32.27 32.29
C PHE A 24 3.98 33.42 32.10
N VAL A 25 2.84 33.36 32.80
CA VAL A 25 1.85 34.46 32.78
C VAL A 25 2.46 35.75 33.33
N PHE A 26 3.21 35.68 34.43
CA PHE A 26 3.91 36.83 34.99
C PHE A 26 4.93 37.42 34.02
N ALA A 27 5.69 36.59 33.30
CA ALA A 27 6.64 37.04 32.29
C ALA A 27 5.95 37.74 31.11
N ILE A 28 4.80 37.23 30.66
CA ILE A 28 3.99 37.87 29.61
C ILE A 28 3.44 39.22 30.08
N ILE A 29 2.89 39.28 31.30
CA ILE A 29 2.39 40.54 31.88
C ILE A 29 3.52 41.54 32.02
N ARG A 30 4.70 41.12 32.49
CA ARG A 30 5.88 41.98 32.61
C ARG A 30 6.34 42.50 31.24
N LYS A 31 6.38 41.64 30.22
CA LYS A 31 6.74 42.02 28.85
C LYS A 31 5.72 42.98 28.22
N MET A 32 4.42 42.76 28.44
CA MET A 32 3.36 43.66 27.96
C MET A 32 3.34 45.00 28.72
N ASN A 33 3.60 45.00 30.03
CA ASN A 33 3.64 46.22 30.81
C ASN A 33 4.87 47.08 30.45
N GLN A 34 6.01 46.46 30.13
CA GLN A 34 7.16 47.17 29.56
C GLN A 34 6.86 47.84 28.21
N LEU A 35 5.98 47.26 27.39
CA LEU A 35 5.54 47.86 26.12
C LEU A 35 4.48 48.96 26.29
N ARG A 36 3.77 49.00 27.43
CA ARG A 36 2.76 50.03 27.74
C ARG A 36 3.34 51.30 28.37
N ILE A 37 4.56 51.24 28.90
CA ILE A 37 5.28 52.39 29.47
C ILE A 37 6.35 52.85 28.47
N ARG A 38 5.91 53.33 27.29
CA ARG A 38 6.75 54.20 26.46
C ARG A 38 6.00 55.53 26.35
N PRO A 39 6.40 56.59 27.09
CA PRO A 39 5.84 57.91 26.84
C PRO A 39 6.23 58.31 25.41
N VAL A 40 5.23 58.67 24.61
CA VAL A 40 5.40 59.20 23.25
C VAL A 40 6.15 60.54 23.35
N PRO A 41 7.34 60.72 22.75
CA PRO A 41 7.89 62.04 22.53
C PRO A 41 7.27 62.59 21.24
N GLN A 42 6.59 63.73 21.36
CA GLN A 42 6.16 64.56 20.25
C GLN A 42 7.37 64.97 19.41
N SER A 43 7.27 64.77 18.10
CA SER A 43 8.19 65.31 17.11
C SER A 43 8.07 66.84 17.06
N VAL A 44 9.15 67.54 17.44
CA VAL A 44 9.42 68.90 17.01
C VAL A 44 10.81 68.90 16.40
N ASP A 45 10.87 69.36 15.15
CA ASP A 45 12.06 69.54 14.35
C ASP A 45 13.18 70.27 15.11
N SER A 46 14.38 69.70 15.09
CA SER A 46 15.63 70.45 15.13
C SER A 46 16.76 69.61 14.58
N GLU A 47 17.54 70.26 13.73
CA GLU A 47 18.66 69.76 12.98
C GLU A 47 19.77 69.18 13.87
N GLY A 48 20.47 68.19 13.31
CA GLY A 48 21.90 67.99 13.55
C GLY A 48 22.29 67.43 14.91
N GLU A 49 22.24 66.09 15.05
CA GLU A 49 23.34 65.38 15.69
C GLU A 49 23.33 63.90 15.26
N LYS A 50 24.44 63.46 14.66
CA LYS A 50 24.72 62.04 14.41
C LYS A 50 25.08 61.39 15.74
N GLU A 51 24.07 61.01 16.50
CA GLU A 51 24.26 60.11 17.63
C GLU A 51 24.30 58.68 17.09
N ASN A 52 25.52 58.11 17.02
CA ASN A 52 25.73 56.71 16.69
C ASN A 52 25.18 55.86 17.84
N ASP A 53 23.93 55.44 17.71
CA ASP A 53 23.25 54.62 18.70
C ASP A 53 23.67 53.14 18.48
N PRO A 54 24.58 52.57 19.31
CA PRO A 54 25.19 51.25 19.05
C PRO A 54 24.17 50.11 19.04
N VAL A 55 23.00 50.34 19.64
CA VAL A 55 21.88 49.39 19.67
C VAL A 55 21.21 49.23 18.31
N ARG A 56 21.24 50.27 17.48
CA ARG A 56 20.58 50.26 16.16
C ARG A 56 21.42 49.50 15.11
N ASP A 57 22.75 49.63 15.19
CA ASP A 57 23.69 48.81 14.43
C ASP A 57 23.58 47.33 14.84
N THR A 58 23.55 47.04 16.15
CA THR A 58 23.43 45.66 16.63
C THR A 58 22.10 45.01 16.22
N ALA A 59 21.00 45.77 16.19
CA ALA A 59 19.71 45.28 15.71
C ALA A 59 19.69 45.05 14.19
N SER A 60 20.40 45.88 13.42
CA SER A 60 20.58 45.69 11.98
C SER A 60 21.38 44.42 11.69
N ASP A 61 22.48 44.20 12.39
CA ASP A 61 23.31 43.00 12.24
C ASP A 61 22.54 41.71 12.56
N ILE A 62 21.68 41.73 13.58
CA ILE A 62 20.83 40.57 13.92
C ILE A 62 19.77 40.33 12.82
N ILE A 63 19.21 41.39 12.23
CA ILE A 63 18.26 41.27 11.13
C ILE A 63 18.96 40.69 9.89
N ASP A 64 20.13 41.19 9.55
CA ASP A 64 20.95 40.70 8.43
C ASP A 64 21.38 39.24 8.63
N MET A 65 21.59 38.81 9.88
CA MET A 65 21.87 37.40 10.21
C MET A 65 20.62 36.51 10.18
N LEU A 66 19.43 37.05 10.50
CA LEU A 66 18.16 36.30 10.50
C LEU A 66 17.52 36.20 9.11
N GLU A 67 17.76 37.18 8.23
CA GLU A 67 17.25 37.19 6.86
C GLU A 67 17.57 35.91 6.06
N PRO A 68 18.83 35.40 6.02
CA PRO A 68 19.13 34.16 5.34
C PRO A 68 18.42 32.97 5.99
N LEU A 69 18.31 32.92 7.32
CA LEU A 69 17.65 31.82 8.02
C LEU A 69 16.14 31.79 7.75
N VAL A 70 15.49 32.96 7.68
CA VAL A 70 14.07 33.09 7.33
C VAL A 70 13.85 32.72 5.86
N ARG A 71 14.77 33.12 4.97
CA ARG A 71 14.72 32.76 3.56
C ARG A 71 14.89 31.26 3.35
N ASP A 72 15.88 30.64 3.99
CA ASP A 72 16.10 29.20 3.93
C ASP A 72 14.92 28.42 4.51
N SER A 73 14.33 28.92 5.60
CA SER A 73 13.11 28.34 6.18
C SER A 73 11.92 28.44 5.23
N ARG A 74 11.78 29.56 4.52
CA ARG A 74 10.74 29.75 3.49
C ARG A 74 10.94 28.80 2.32
N ASP A 75 12.17 28.67 1.83
CA ASP A 75 12.49 27.80 0.70
C ASP A 75 12.28 26.32 1.09
N ALA A 76 12.66 25.92 2.30
CA ALA A 76 12.35 24.60 2.84
C ALA A 76 10.84 24.35 2.97
N ALA A 77 10.07 25.33 3.44
CA ALA A 77 8.61 25.21 3.52
C ALA A 77 7.96 25.04 2.14
N ILE A 78 8.44 25.76 1.12
CA ILE A 78 7.98 25.61 -0.26
C ILE A 78 8.28 24.20 -0.78
N GLN A 79 9.49 23.69 -0.55
CA GLN A 79 9.86 22.33 -0.94
C GLN A 79 9.01 21.28 -0.23
N PHE A 80 8.71 21.45 1.06
CA PHE A 80 7.83 20.53 1.77
C PHE A 80 6.41 20.55 1.22
N GLU A 81 5.87 21.72 0.89
CA GLU A 81 4.54 21.83 0.29
C GLU A 81 4.48 21.10 -1.06
N GLU A 82 5.50 21.26 -1.91
CA GLU A 82 5.62 20.54 -3.18
C GLU A 82 5.70 19.02 -2.97
N GLN A 83 6.54 18.57 -2.03
CA GLN A 83 6.64 17.15 -1.69
C GLN A 83 5.34 16.56 -1.12
N ILE A 84 4.60 17.33 -0.31
CA ILE A 84 3.30 16.91 0.23
C ILE A 84 2.29 16.77 -0.91
N LYS A 85 2.26 17.73 -1.83
CA LYS A 85 1.38 17.69 -3.01
C LYS A 85 1.68 16.47 -3.88
N ASP A 86 2.95 16.17 -4.11
CA ASP A 86 3.37 15.00 -4.89
C ASP A 86 3.03 13.69 -4.19
N LYS A 87 3.31 13.58 -2.88
CA LYS A 87 2.91 12.40 -2.09
C LYS A 87 1.40 12.20 -2.10
N LYS A 88 0.61 13.27 -2.00
CA LYS A 88 -0.86 13.21 -2.08
C LYS A 88 -1.32 12.74 -3.46
N ARG A 89 -0.67 13.19 -4.53
CA ARG A 89 -0.96 12.74 -5.90
C ARG A 89 -0.65 11.25 -6.08
N LEU A 90 0.50 10.79 -5.58
CA LEU A 90 0.89 9.38 -5.62
C LEU A 90 -0.08 8.51 -4.81
N LEU A 91 -0.46 8.93 -3.61
CA LEU A 91 -1.44 8.23 -2.78
C LEU A 91 -2.79 8.10 -3.49
N LYS A 92 -3.25 9.18 -4.15
CA LYS A 92 -4.48 9.14 -4.93
C LYS A 92 -4.38 8.13 -6.09
N GLY A 93 -3.29 8.17 -6.86
CA GLY A 93 -3.08 7.22 -7.96
C GLY A 93 -2.99 5.77 -7.50
N LEU A 94 -2.34 5.52 -6.35
CA LEU A 94 -2.30 4.18 -5.76
C LEU A 94 -3.68 3.71 -5.31
N ASN A 95 -4.46 4.59 -4.69
CA ASN A 95 -5.82 4.27 -4.28
C ASN A 95 -6.69 3.91 -5.48
N ASP A 96 -6.67 4.73 -6.54
CA ASP A 96 -7.43 4.49 -7.76
C ASP A 96 -7.01 3.16 -8.43
N ALA A 97 -5.72 2.81 -8.40
CA ALA A 97 -5.21 1.55 -8.91
C ALA A 97 -5.64 0.34 -8.06
N LEU A 98 -5.67 0.48 -6.73
CA LEU A 98 -6.18 -0.54 -5.82
C LEU A 98 -7.68 -0.76 -6.02
N ASP A 99 -8.47 0.31 -6.11
CA ASP A 99 -9.92 0.22 -6.38
C ASP A 99 -10.18 -0.49 -7.72
N SER A 100 -9.44 -0.13 -8.77
CA SER A 100 -9.52 -0.81 -10.07
C SER A 100 -9.19 -2.30 -9.97
N ARG A 101 -8.19 -2.67 -9.15
CA ARG A 101 -7.80 -4.06 -8.93
C ARG A 101 -8.84 -4.83 -8.12
N ILE A 102 -9.45 -4.21 -7.11
CA ILE A 102 -10.55 -4.81 -6.34
C ILE A 102 -11.75 -5.07 -7.25
N ILE A 103 -12.12 -4.11 -8.10
CA ILE A 103 -13.21 -4.27 -9.07
C ILE A 103 -12.92 -5.45 -10.02
N ASN A 104 -11.70 -5.52 -10.56
CA ASN A 104 -11.32 -6.60 -11.48
C ASN A 104 -11.36 -7.96 -10.78
N ILE A 105 -10.84 -8.07 -9.56
CA ILE A 105 -10.90 -9.31 -8.78
C ILE A 105 -12.35 -9.72 -8.51
N ASN A 106 -13.22 -8.80 -8.10
CA ASN A 106 -14.64 -9.09 -7.87
C ASN A 106 -15.34 -9.54 -9.16
N LEU A 107 -15.00 -8.94 -10.30
CA LEU A 107 -15.55 -9.35 -11.59
C LEU A 107 -15.06 -10.74 -12.00
N LEU A 108 -13.77 -11.04 -11.79
CA LEU A 108 -13.21 -12.37 -12.03
C LEU A 108 -13.84 -13.42 -11.11
N LEU A 109 -14.06 -13.08 -9.83
CA LEU A 109 -14.72 -13.96 -8.87
C LEU A 109 -16.17 -14.24 -9.29
N SER A 110 -16.93 -13.19 -9.61
CA SER A 110 -18.30 -13.32 -10.11
C SER A 110 -18.37 -14.17 -11.40
N ARG A 111 -17.41 -14.01 -12.30
CA ARG A 111 -17.28 -14.84 -13.51
C ARG A 111 -16.94 -16.29 -13.18
N ALA A 112 -16.03 -16.51 -12.23
CA ALA A 112 -15.66 -17.85 -11.78
C ALA A 112 -16.85 -18.56 -11.11
N ASP A 113 -17.59 -17.86 -10.25
CA ASP A 113 -18.81 -18.36 -9.60
C ASP A 113 -19.88 -18.73 -10.63
N ALA A 114 -20.10 -17.88 -11.63
CA ALA A 114 -21.02 -18.16 -12.72
C ALA A 114 -20.60 -19.37 -13.55
N MET A 115 -19.29 -19.59 -13.72
CA MET A 115 -18.76 -20.76 -14.41
C MET A 115 -18.90 -22.03 -13.57
N GLN A 116 -18.59 -21.96 -12.27
CA GLN A 116 -18.74 -23.04 -11.32
C GLN A 116 -20.20 -23.50 -11.26
N LYS A 117 -21.14 -22.56 -11.15
CA LYS A 117 -22.58 -22.86 -11.17
C LYS A 117 -23.00 -23.58 -12.45
N LYS A 118 -22.51 -23.16 -13.62
CA LYS A 118 -22.77 -23.84 -14.90
C LYS A 118 -22.18 -25.26 -14.94
N ILE A 119 -21.02 -25.47 -14.32
CA ILE A 119 -20.40 -26.80 -14.22
C ILE A 119 -21.23 -27.69 -13.29
N GLU A 120 -21.67 -27.18 -12.15
CA GLU A 120 -22.54 -27.89 -11.21
C GLU A 120 -23.89 -28.23 -11.83
N GLU A 121 -24.51 -27.31 -12.57
CA GLU A 121 -25.75 -27.55 -13.33
C GLU A 121 -25.54 -28.67 -14.36
N ARG A 122 -24.46 -28.61 -15.15
CA ARG A 122 -24.13 -29.67 -16.12
C ARG A 122 -23.81 -31.01 -15.46
N GLN A 123 -23.16 -31.02 -14.30
CA GLN A 123 -22.89 -32.24 -13.54
C GLN A 123 -24.17 -32.82 -12.94
N ALA A 124 -25.09 -31.98 -12.46
CA ALA A 124 -26.39 -32.40 -11.98
C ALA A 124 -27.26 -32.96 -13.11
N GLU A 125 -27.23 -32.35 -14.30
CA GLU A 125 -27.88 -32.88 -15.50
C GLU A 125 -27.25 -34.20 -15.97
N SER A 126 -25.92 -34.28 -16.02
CA SER A 126 -25.21 -35.50 -16.40
C SER A 126 -25.43 -36.63 -15.38
N GLY A 127 -25.44 -36.32 -14.09
CA GLY A 127 -25.76 -37.27 -13.01
C GLY A 127 -27.21 -37.76 -13.05
N ARG A 128 -28.15 -36.92 -13.48
CA ARG A 128 -29.55 -37.34 -13.73
C ARG A 128 -29.69 -38.22 -14.96
N ILE A 129 -28.94 -37.94 -16.03
CA ILE A 129 -28.91 -38.80 -17.23
C ILE A 129 -28.28 -40.16 -16.90
N PHE A 130 -27.22 -40.20 -16.08
CA PHE A 130 -26.62 -41.46 -15.61
C PHE A 130 -27.49 -42.25 -14.64
N ALA A 131 -28.30 -41.59 -13.80
CA ALA A 131 -29.24 -42.25 -12.89
C ALA A 131 -30.48 -42.84 -13.59
N ALA A 132 -30.76 -42.43 -14.84
CA ALA A 132 -31.90 -42.90 -15.62
C ALA A 132 -31.57 -44.06 -16.59
N LEU A 133 -30.31 -44.50 -16.66
CA LEU A 133 -29.88 -45.61 -17.52
C LEU A 133 -29.94 -46.95 -16.76
N PRO A 134 -30.42 -48.05 -17.39
CA PRO A 134 -30.42 -49.38 -16.77
C PRO A 134 -28.99 -49.83 -16.47
N ARG A 135 -28.81 -50.40 -15.27
CA ARG A 135 -27.55 -50.79 -14.64
C ARG A 135 -26.90 -52.04 -15.27
N GLU A 136 -26.57 -52.00 -16.55
CA GLU A 136 -25.89 -53.12 -17.24
C GLU A 136 -24.59 -52.73 -17.97
N GLU A 137 -24.28 -51.45 -18.20
CA GLU A 137 -22.99 -51.05 -18.79
C GLU A 137 -22.37 -49.88 -18.02
N ALA A 138 -21.81 -50.18 -16.84
CA ALA A 138 -20.98 -49.24 -16.10
C ALA A 138 -19.61 -49.09 -16.81
N LEU A 139 -19.56 -48.23 -17.83
CA LEU A 139 -18.31 -47.60 -18.23
C LEU A 139 -17.90 -46.63 -17.12
N ASP A 140 -16.81 -46.99 -16.45
CA ASP A 140 -16.14 -46.29 -15.37
C ASP A 140 -15.84 -44.83 -15.76
N ILE A 141 -16.68 -43.89 -15.31
CA ILE A 141 -16.40 -42.46 -15.43
C ILE A 141 -15.67 -42.05 -14.16
N PRO A 142 -14.37 -41.71 -14.23
CA PRO A 142 -13.62 -41.54 -13.00
C PRO A 142 -13.76 -40.10 -12.53
N THR A 143 -14.46 -39.94 -11.41
CA THR A 143 -14.42 -38.78 -10.53
C THR A 143 -13.03 -38.69 -9.88
N GLY A 144 -12.06 -38.11 -10.59
CA GLY A 144 -10.74 -37.75 -10.06
C GLY A 144 -9.59 -37.98 -11.04
N ASN A 145 -9.44 -37.14 -12.06
CA ASN A 145 -8.74 -37.61 -13.27
C ASN A 145 -7.72 -36.69 -13.95
N ALA A 146 -7.32 -35.53 -13.42
CA ALA A 146 -6.25 -34.76 -14.06
C ALA A 146 -4.91 -35.52 -14.09
N ALA A 147 -4.55 -36.22 -13.01
CA ALA A 147 -3.35 -37.08 -12.96
C ALA A 147 -3.51 -38.32 -13.85
N ASN A 148 -4.66 -38.99 -13.81
CA ASN A 148 -4.93 -40.16 -14.64
C ASN A 148 -4.96 -39.83 -16.14
N HIS A 149 -5.43 -38.64 -16.53
CA HIS A 149 -5.43 -38.20 -17.92
C HIS A 149 -4.01 -37.95 -18.44
N GLN A 150 -3.12 -37.39 -17.61
CA GLN A 150 -1.71 -37.21 -17.98
C GLN A 150 -1.01 -38.55 -18.20
N ASP A 151 -1.22 -39.52 -17.31
CA ASP A 151 -0.66 -40.87 -17.45
C ASP A 151 -1.20 -41.60 -18.68
N GLN A 152 -2.49 -41.41 -18.99
CA GLN A 152 -3.10 -41.97 -20.20
C GLN A 152 -2.57 -41.32 -21.49
N ILE A 153 -2.37 -40.00 -21.52
CA ILE A 153 -1.74 -39.29 -22.65
C ILE A 153 -0.33 -39.85 -22.88
N LEU A 154 0.47 -39.99 -21.83
CA LEU A 154 1.84 -40.50 -21.92
C LEU A 154 1.88 -41.97 -22.36
N ASN A 155 0.95 -42.81 -21.88
CA ASN A 155 0.86 -44.22 -22.31
C ASN A 155 0.50 -44.33 -23.80
N MET A 156 -0.45 -43.54 -24.28
CA MET A 156 -0.80 -43.53 -25.71
C MET A 156 0.33 -42.94 -26.57
N TYR A 157 1.01 -41.90 -26.11
CA TYR A 157 2.17 -41.34 -26.80
C TYR A 157 3.31 -42.37 -26.93
N ASN A 158 3.61 -43.11 -25.85
CA ASN A 158 4.61 -44.19 -25.88
C ASN A 158 4.24 -45.33 -26.83
N ARG A 159 2.94 -45.54 -27.08
CA ARG A 159 2.43 -46.51 -28.07
C ARG A 159 2.44 -45.97 -29.52
N LYS A 160 3.07 -44.81 -29.77
CA LYS A 160 3.19 -44.13 -31.07
C LYS A 160 1.88 -43.64 -31.68
N TYR A 161 0.86 -43.36 -30.87
CA TYR A 161 -0.33 -42.67 -31.37
C TYR A 161 -0.04 -41.20 -31.65
N ASP A 162 -0.66 -40.66 -32.70
CA ASP A 162 -0.54 -39.25 -33.05
C ASP A 162 -1.33 -38.35 -32.08
N ILE A 163 -0.89 -37.11 -31.91
CA ILE A 163 -1.45 -36.13 -30.96
C ILE A 163 -2.96 -35.93 -31.22
N ASP A 164 -3.35 -35.88 -32.49
CA ASP A 164 -4.73 -35.72 -32.89
C ASP A 164 -5.60 -36.94 -32.52
N THR A 165 -5.03 -38.13 -32.63
CA THR A 165 -5.72 -39.39 -32.29
C THR A 165 -5.89 -39.51 -30.77
N ILE A 166 -4.89 -39.07 -30.00
CA ILE A 166 -4.94 -39.06 -28.53
C ILE A 166 -5.99 -38.05 -28.05
N ALA A 167 -5.99 -36.83 -28.62
CA ALA A 167 -6.97 -35.79 -28.30
C ALA A 167 -8.40 -36.25 -28.58
N GLN A 168 -8.62 -36.92 -29.72
CA GLN A 168 -9.94 -37.45 -30.08
C GLN A 168 -10.37 -38.60 -29.15
N ARG A 169 -9.47 -39.52 -28.82
CA ARG A 169 -9.78 -40.71 -28.02
C ARG A 169 -10.02 -40.40 -26.55
N LEU A 170 -9.29 -39.42 -26.01
CA LEU A 170 -9.44 -38.98 -24.62
C LEU A 170 -10.45 -37.83 -24.48
N SER A 171 -10.96 -37.28 -25.59
CA SER A 171 -11.82 -36.08 -25.60
C SER A 171 -11.18 -34.88 -24.88
N ILE A 172 -9.86 -34.72 -25.03
CA ILE A 172 -9.04 -33.67 -24.42
C ILE A 172 -8.63 -32.65 -25.51
N PRO A 173 -8.55 -31.35 -25.22
CA PRO A 173 -8.08 -30.36 -26.19
C PRO A 173 -6.68 -30.70 -26.73
N LYS A 174 -6.49 -30.58 -28.04
CA LYS A 174 -5.19 -30.83 -28.71
C LYS A 174 -4.01 -30.10 -28.05
N GLY A 175 -4.24 -28.88 -27.59
CA GLY A 175 -3.22 -28.07 -26.92
C GLY A 175 -2.73 -28.66 -25.58
N GLU A 176 -3.60 -29.33 -24.82
CA GLU A 176 -3.23 -29.96 -23.55
C GLU A 176 -2.41 -31.23 -23.78
N VAL A 177 -2.80 -32.04 -24.77
CA VAL A 177 -2.02 -33.21 -25.19
C VAL A 177 -0.63 -32.81 -25.68
N GLN A 178 -0.55 -31.76 -26.49
CA GLN A 178 0.72 -31.23 -26.99
C GLN A 178 1.62 -30.73 -25.85
N LEU A 179 1.06 -29.98 -24.90
CA LEU A 179 1.80 -29.46 -23.75
C LEU A 179 2.43 -30.59 -22.92
N VAL A 180 1.66 -31.63 -22.60
CA VAL A 180 2.15 -32.77 -21.79
C VAL A 180 3.29 -33.52 -22.52
N VAL A 181 3.15 -33.72 -23.83
CA VAL A 181 4.17 -34.37 -24.67
C VAL A 181 5.45 -33.52 -24.75
N ASP A 182 5.31 -32.22 -24.96
CA ASP A 182 6.44 -31.29 -25.09
C ASP A 182 7.21 -31.14 -23.76
N LEU A 183 6.50 -31.09 -22.63
CA LEU A 183 7.12 -31.13 -21.31
C LEU A 183 7.91 -32.43 -21.11
N LYS A 184 7.33 -33.58 -21.46
CA LYS A 184 8.01 -34.88 -21.32
C LYS A 184 9.30 -34.96 -22.14
N LYS A 185 9.28 -34.46 -23.38
CA LYS A 185 10.48 -34.36 -24.23
C LYS A 185 11.55 -33.47 -23.59
N LYS A 186 11.14 -32.29 -23.12
CA LYS A 186 12.06 -31.34 -22.47
C LYS A 186 12.71 -31.93 -21.22
N PHE A 187 11.97 -32.69 -20.40
CA PHE A 187 12.53 -33.38 -19.24
C PHE A 187 13.54 -34.47 -19.64
N LEU A 188 13.28 -35.24 -20.70
CA LEU A 188 14.21 -36.24 -21.21
C LEU A 188 15.50 -35.61 -21.75
N GLU A 189 15.39 -34.48 -22.44
CA GLU A 189 16.55 -33.71 -22.91
C GLU A 189 17.38 -33.15 -21.75
N MET A 190 16.72 -32.62 -20.72
CA MET A 190 17.40 -32.15 -19.50
C MET A 190 18.09 -33.28 -18.74
N GLU A 191 17.48 -34.47 -18.65
CA GLU A 191 18.11 -35.63 -18.02
C GLU A 191 19.33 -36.14 -18.80
N LYS A 192 19.25 -36.12 -20.14
CA LYS A 192 20.36 -36.53 -21.02
C LYS A 192 21.54 -35.55 -21.00
N ASN A 193 21.27 -34.26 -20.84
CA ASN A 193 22.31 -33.22 -20.75
C ASN A 193 22.90 -33.07 -19.33
N SER A 194 22.29 -33.73 -18.33
CA SER A 194 22.73 -33.70 -16.93
C SER A 194 23.57 -34.93 -16.51
N ARG A 195 23.80 -35.87 -17.44
CA ARG A 195 24.73 -37.01 -17.30
C ARG A 195 25.95 -36.79 -18.19
#